data_AF-A0A8J5JTT5-F1
#
_entry.id   AF-A0A8J5JTT5-F1
#
_cell.length_a   1.000
_cell.length_b   1.000
_cell.length_c   1.000
_cell.angle_alpha   90.00
_cell.angle_beta   90.00
_cell.angle_gamma   90.00
#
_symmetry.space_group_name_H-M   'P 1'
#
loop_
_entity.id
_entity.type
_entity.pdbx_description
1 polymer ?
#
loop_
_entity_poly.entity_id
_entity_poly.type
_entity_poly.pdbx_seq_one_letter_code
_entity_poly.pdbx_strand_id
1 'polypeptide(L)'
;MRCLCAAWRPLWPECVLQRDFEGFEELEEEAVVHEIVSLGNSMGLEVDDNDVEELVEEHSKELSTEELLELHKEENETLKRSLTSEESGEDEDKEESRIIPAKDLKDVFFCWSKLSKLVEDYHPDVGSVEKGISVFNDNVMNYFWK
;
A
#
# COMPACT_ATOMS: atom_id res chain seq x y z
N MET A 1 -14.41 -12.82 13.02
CA MET A 1 -14.15 -11.62 12.16
C MET A 1 -15.04 -10.42 12.52
N ARG A 2 -14.90 -9.82 13.71
CA ARG A 2 -15.67 -8.61 14.10
C ARG A 2 -14.81 -7.32 14.17
N CYS A 3 -13.49 -7.46 14.23
CA CYS A 3 -12.55 -6.39 14.57
C CYS A 3 -12.27 -5.45 13.38
N LEU A 4 -12.00 -6.00 12.20
CA LEU A 4 -11.57 -5.22 11.04
C LEU A 4 -12.70 -4.32 10.50
N CYS A 5 -13.95 -4.81 10.47
CA CYS A 5 -15.09 -4.04 10.00
C CYS A 5 -15.37 -2.78 10.84
N ALA A 6 -15.11 -2.81 12.15
CA ALA A 6 -15.37 -1.68 13.04
C ALA A 6 -14.48 -0.47 12.73
N ALA A 7 -13.21 -0.71 12.38
CA ALA A 7 -12.25 0.33 12.02
C ALA A 7 -12.57 0.99 10.66
N TRP A 8 -13.15 0.24 9.73
CA TRP A 8 -13.40 0.71 8.35
C TRP A 8 -14.77 1.39 8.19
N ARG A 9 -15.72 1.13 9.09
CA ARG A 9 -17.08 1.70 9.04
C ARG A 9 -17.12 3.25 8.96
N PRO A 10 -16.26 4.02 9.66
CA PRO A 10 -16.25 5.47 9.55
C PRO A 10 -15.67 5.99 8.23
N LEU A 11 -14.78 5.21 7.61
CA LEU A 11 -14.04 5.61 6.41
C LEU A 11 -14.75 5.20 5.12
N TRP A 12 -15.38 4.03 5.11
CA TRP A 12 -16.08 3.51 3.94
C TRP A 12 -17.32 2.69 4.33
N PRO A 13 -18.43 3.37 4.66
CA PRO A 13 -19.66 2.71 5.12
C PRO A 13 -20.24 1.71 4.10
N GLU A 14 -20.08 2.00 2.80
CA GLU A 14 -20.61 1.18 1.70
C GLU A 14 -19.88 -0.16 1.52
N CYS A 15 -18.60 -0.26 1.94
CA CYS A 15 -17.84 -1.51 1.91
C CYS A 15 -17.98 -2.31 3.20
N VAL A 16 -18.32 -1.63 4.31
CA VAL A 16 -18.67 -2.25 5.58
C VAL A 16 -20.19 -2.27 5.73
N LEU A 17 -20.87 -2.80 4.71
CA LEU A 17 -22.24 -3.24 4.92
C LEU A 17 -22.22 -4.17 6.14
N GLN A 18 -23.12 -3.90 7.08
CA GLN A 18 -23.50 -4.90 8.07
C GLN A 18 -23.70 -6.18 7.27
N ARG A 19 -23.00 -7.28 7.62
CA ARG A 19 -23.14 -8.54 6.90
C ARG A 19 -24.60 -8.98 7.08
N ASP A 20 -25.45 -8.47 6.21
CA ASP A 20 -26.83 -8.86 6.05
C ASP A 20 -26.81 -9.93 4.94
N PHE A 21 -25.89 -10.90 5.05
CA PHE A 21 -25.96 -12.11 4.26
C PHE A 21 -27.15 -12.90 4.81
N GLU A 22 -28.34 -12.53 4.32
CA GLU A 22 -29.59 -13.22 4.60
C GLU A 22 -29.46 -14.65 4.05
N GLY A 23 -29.37 -15.64 4.96
CA GLY A 23 -29.23 -17.05 4.61
C GLY A 23 -28.04 -17.79 5.24
N PHE A 24 -27.13 -17.10 5.92
CA PHE A 24 -26.22 -17.76 6.87
C PHE A 24 -26.87 -17.73 8.24
N GLU A 25 -27.55 -18.83 8.61
CA GLU A 25 -27.87 -19.07 10.02
C GLU A 25 -26.56 -19.08 10.82
N GLU A 26 -26.59 -18.50 12.02
CA GLU A 26 -25.50 -18.58 12.98
C GLU A 26 -25.42 -20.05 13.43
N LEU A 27 -24.75 -20.88 12.62
CA LEU A 27 -24.57 -22.29 12.89
C LEU A 27 -23.68 -22.44 14.13
N GLU A 28 -24.08 -23.33 15.04
CA GLU A 28 -23.28 -23.72 16.19
C GLU A 28 -21.91 -24.22 15.70
N GLU A 29 -20.83 -23.82 16.37
CA GLU A 29 -19.45 -24.13 15.95
C GLU A 29 -19.25 -25.66 15.81
N GLU A 30 -19.82 -26.44 16.72
CA GLU A 30 -19.85 -27.91 16.64
C GLU A 30 -20.55 -28.45 15.38
N ALA A 31 -21.60 -27.79 14.90
CA ALA A 31 -22.30 -28.22 13.69
C ALA A 31 -21.42 -28.00 12.44
N VAL A 32 -20.69 -26.89 12.41
CA VAL A 32 -19.77 -26.56 11.31
C VAL A 32 -18.58 -27.53 11.27
N VAL A 33 -18.00 -27.87 12.43
CA VAL A 33 -16.89 -28.84 12.52
C VAL A 33 -17.34 -30.20 11.97
N HIS A 34 -18.50 -30.69 12.40
CA HIS A 34 -19.02 -31.98 11.94
C HIS A 34 -19.35 -31.99 10.43
N GLU A 35 -19.85 -30.88 9.87
CA GLU A 35 -20.07 -30.76 8.42
C GLU A 35 -18.76 -30.80 7.62
N ILE A 36 -17.71 -30.14 8.11
CA ILE A 36 -16.38 -30.14 7.48
C ILE A 36 -15.79 -31.56 7.50
N VAL A 37 -15.88 -32.26 8.63
CA VAL A 37 -15.42 -33.65 8.77
C VAL A 37 -16.18 -34.58 7.82
N SER A 38 -17.50 -34.46 7.76
CA SER A 38 -18.33 -35.23 6.83
C SER A 38 -17.95 -34.98 5.37
N LEU A 39 -17.71 -33.71 5.01
CA LEU A 39 -17.29 -33.31 3.67
C LEU A 39 -15.91 -33.89 3.32
N GLY A 40 -14.92 -33.76 4.21
CA GLY A 40 -13.57 -34.31 4.03
C GLY A 40 -13.60 -35.82 3.79
N ASN A 41 -14.34 -36.54 4.63
CA ASN A 41 -14.54 -37.98 4.48
C ASN A 41 -15.25 -38.34 3.17
N SER A 42 -16.23 -37.55 2.71
CA SER A 42 -16.89 -37.75 1.41
C SER A 42 -15.95 -37.55 0.23
N MET A 43 -14.91 -36.71 0.39
CA MET A 43 -13.85 -36.50 -0.60
C MET A 43 -12.71 -37.53 -0.48
N GLY A 44 -12.80 -38.48 0.45
CA GLY A 44 -11.80 -39.51 0.69
C GLY A 44 -10.60 -39.03 1.51
N LEU A 45 -10.72 -37.91 2.21
CA LEU A 45 -9.76 -37.46 3.21
C LEU A 45 -10.11 -38.11 4.55
N GLU A 46 -9.12 -38.64 5.26
CA GLU A 46 -9.29 -39.11 6.64
C GLU A 46 -9.10 -37.89 7.55
N VAL A 47 -10.22 -37.31 7.98
CA VAL A 47 -10.28 -36.10 8.82
C VAL A 47 -11.19 -36.40 10.01
N ASP A 48 -10.76 -36.04 11.20
CA ASP A 48 -11.55 -36.07 12.43
C ASP A 48 -11.79 -34.66 13.02
N ASP A 49 -12.60 -34.58 14.08
CA ASP A 49 -12.96 -33.30 14.70
C ASP A 49 -11.72 -32.58 15.27
N ASN A 50 -10.74 -33.33 15.79
CA ASN A 50 -9.51 -32.78 16.36
C ASN A 50 -8.62 -32.17 15.27
N ASP A 51 -8.56 -32.77 14.08
CA ASP A 51 -7.85 -32.19 12.94
C ASP A 51 -8.39 -30.81 12.55
N VAL A 52 -9.72 -30.62 12.64
CA VAL A 52 -10.36 -29.33 12.34
C VAL A 52 -10.10 -28.32 13.45
N GLU A 53 -10.19 -28.73 14.72
CA GLU A 53 -9.89 -27.88 15.87
C GLU A 53 -8.42 -27.41 15.85
N GLU A 54 -7.47 -28.31 15.60
CA GLU A 54 -6.04 -27.97 15.49
C GLU A 54 -5.78 -26.94 14.39
N LEU A 55 -6.39 -27.13 13.21
CA LEU A 55 -6.24 -26.19 12.09
C LEU A 55 -6.79 -24.81 12.43
N VAL A 56 -7.94 -24.75 13.11
CA VAL A 56 -8.55 -23.49 13.56
C VAL A 56 -7.66 -22.81 14.59
N GLU A 57 -7.11 -23.55 15.55
CA GLU A 57 -6.20 -23.02 16.57
C GLU A 57 -4.89 -22.51 15.96
N GLU A 58 -4.25 -23.26 15.05
CA GLU A 58 -3.01 -22.85 14.37
C GLU A 58 -3.20 -21.52 13.62
N HIS A 59 -4.34 -21.37 12.94
CA HIS A 59 -4.68 -20.16 12.17
C HIS A 59 -5.43 -19.09 12.96
N SER A 60 -5.77 -19.33 14.23
CA SER A 60 -6.40 -18.34 15.10
C SER A 60 -5.44 -17.24 15.53
N LYS A 61 -4.12 -17.47 15.37
CA LYS A 61 -3.08 -16.48 15.66
C LYS A 61 -3.24 -15.30 14.71
N GLU A 62 -3.80 -14.20 15.22
CA GLU A 62 -3.85 -12.93 14.50
C GLU A 62 -2.44 -12.54 14.08
N LEU A 63 -2.25 -12.26 12.78
CA LEU A 63 -1.02 -11.65 12.27
C LEU A 63 -0.81 -10.34 13.04
N SER A 64 0.20 -10.33 13.91
CA SER A 64 0.57 -9.13 14.64
C SER A 64 1.11 -8.11 13.64
N THR A 65 0.72 -6.85 13.79
CA THR A 65 1.28 -5.75 13.00
C THR A 65 2.80 -5.66 13.10
N GLU A 66 3.39 -6.26 14.15
CA GLU A 66 4.82 -6.31 14.38
C GLU A 66 5.58 -7.16 13.35
N GLU A 67 5.05 -8.34 12.96
CA GLU A 67 5.67 -9.19 11.92
C GLU A 67 5.66 -8.49 10.56
N LEU A 68 4.60 -7.74 10.26
CA LEU A 68 4.48 -6.94 9.04
C LEU A 68 5.42 -5.74 9.04
N LEU A 69 5.60 -5.08 10.19
CA LEU A 69 6.57 -4.00 10.37
C LEU A 69 8.01 -4.50 10.25
N GLU A 70 8.32 -5.70 10.74
CA GLU A 70 9.63 -6.33 10.58
C GLU A 70 9.93 -6.67 9.12
N LEU A 71 8.98 -7.27 8.39
CA LEU A 71 9.12 -7.51 6.95
C LEU A 71 9.33 -6.21 6.15
N HIS A 72 8.56 -5.16 6.47
CA HIS A 72 8.73 -3.87 5.80
C HIS A 72 10.09 -3.22 6.10
N LYS A 73 10.63 -3.43 7.30
CA LYS A 73 11.96 -2.97 7.67
C LYS A 73 13.04 -3.76 6.92
N GLU A 74 12.89 -5.07 6.77
CA GLU A 74 13.83 -5.91 6.02
C GLU A 74 13.85 -5.55 4.53
N GLU A 75 12.69 -5.33 3.92
CA GLU A 75 12.55 -4.89 2.53
C GLU A 75 13.23 -3.52 2.31
N ASN A 76 13.01 -2.56 3.21
CA ASN A 76 13.67 -1.26 3.12
C ASN A 76 15.19 -1.34 3.29
N GLU A 77 15.69 -2.17 4.21
CA GLU A 77 17.12 -2.34 4.43
C GLU A 77 17.80 -3.10 3.26
N THR A 78 17.10 -4.02 2.61
CA THR A 78 17.60 -4.70 1.40
C THR A 78 17.67 -3.76 0.21
N LEU A 79 16.63 -2.95 -0.02
CA LEU A 79 16.61 -1.91 -1.06
C LEU A 79 17.72 -0.86 -0.85
N LYS A 80 17.92 -0.43 0.40
CA LYS A 80 18.98 0.51 0.75
C LYS A 80 20.37 -0.08 0.46
N ARG A 81 20.57 -1.36 0.77
CA ARG A 81 21.83 -2.05 0.54
C ARG A 81 22.13 -2.25 -0.94
N SER A 82 21.12 -2.57 -1.76
CA SER A 82 21.29 -2.68 -3.23
C SER A 82 21.71 -1.34 -3.83
N LEU A 83 21.03 -0.25 -3.47
CA LEU A 83 21.38 1.11 -3.90
C LEU A 83 22.82 1.49 -3.54
N THR A 84 23.28 1.15 -2.33
CA THR A 84 24.68 1.44 -1.92
C THR A 84 25.72 0.51 -2.52
N SER A 85 25.33 -0.68 -2.97
CA SER A 85 26.27 -1.66 -3.56
C SER A 85 26.56 -1.38 -5.03
N GLU A 86 25.65 -0.69 -5.73
CA GLU A 86 25.81 -0.30 -7.13
C GLU A 86 26.67 0.97 -7.30
N GLU A 87 26.96 1.71 -6.22
CA GLU A 87 27.77 2.93 -6.22
C GLU A 87 29.30 2.68 -6.21
N SER A 88 29.76 1.43 -5.98
CA SER A 88 31.20 1.12 -5.90
C SER A 88 31.83 0.58 -7.20
N GLY A 89 31.12 0.62 -8.33
CA GLY A 89 31.63 0.18 -9.63
C GLY A 89 31.90 1.36 -10.55
N GLU A 90 33.17 1.67 -10.76
CA GLU A 90 33.63 2.51 -11.87
C GLU A 90 33.12 1.91 -13.18
N ASP A 91 32.23 2.59 -13.89
CA ASP A 91 32.08 2.50 -15.34
C ASP A 91 31.28 3.70 -15.87
N GLU A 92 31.95 4.46 -16.74
CA GLU A 92 31.45 5.60 -17.49
C GLU A 92 30.28 5.16 -18.40
N ASP A 93 29.34 6.09 -18.67
CA ASP A 93 28.18 5.96 -19.57
C ASP A 93 26.94 5.22 -19.05
N LYS A 94 26.28 5.79 -18.02
CA LYS A 94 24.82 5.70 -17.90
C LYS A 94 24.26 7.07 -17.56
N GLU A 95 23.22 7.46 -18.29
CA GLU A 95 22.38 8.61 -17.97
C GLU A 95 21.71 8.32 -16.62
N GLU A 96 22.44 8.69 -15.58
CA GLU A 96 22.15 8.46 -14.19
C GLU A 96 20.93 9.31 -13.87
N SER A 97 19.78 8.67 -13.77
CA SER A 97 18.61 9.29 -13.15
C SER A 97 19.01 9.59 -11.72
N ARG A 98 19.54 10.81 -11.50
CA ARG A 98 19.89 11.30 -10.17
C ARG A 98 18.62 11.21 -9.34
N ILE A 99 18.55 10.20 -8.48
CA ILE A 99 17.43 10.03 -7.58
C ILE A 99 17.55 11.16 -6.57
N ILE A 100 16.64 12.13 -6.66
CA ILE A 100 16.66 13.30 -5.80
C ILE A 100 16.10 12.90 -4.43
N PRO A 101 16.82 13.18 -3.33
CA PRO A 101 16.31 12.90 -1.99
C PRO A 101 14.95 13.56 -1.75
N ALA A 102 14.03 12.88 -1.05
CA ALA A 102 12.65 13.35 -0.85
C ALA A 102 12.55 14.76 -0.23
N LYS A 103 13.52 15.14 0.61
CA LYS A 103 13.64 16.49 1.16
C LYS A 103 13.87 17.52 0.06
N ASP A 104 14.82 17.25 -0.82
CA ASP A 104 15.20 18.14 -1.91
C ASP A 104 14.09 18.21 -2.97
N LEU A 105 13.36 17.11 -3.20
CA LEU A 105 12.16 17.07 -4.04
C LEU A 105 11.06 18.02 -3.52
N LYS A 106 10.81 18.00 -2.21
CA LYS A 106 9.83 18.90 -1.58
C LYS A 106 10.24 20.37 -1.72
N ASP A 107 11.53 20.65 -1.60
CA ASP A 107 12.06 22.01 -1.77
C ASP A 107 11.91 22.49 -3.21
N VAL A 108 12.12 21.62 -4.22
CA VAL A 108 11.87 21.92 -5.64
C VAL A 108 10.41 22.33 -5.88
N PHE A 109 9.45 21.55 -5.40
CA PHE A 109 8.02 21.88 -5.56
C PHE A 109 7.62 23.16 -4.84
N PHE A 110 8.17 23.38 -3.65
CA PHE A 110 7.91 24.59 -2.88
C PHE A 110 8.45 25.84 -3.58
N CYS A 111 9.69 25.81 -4.04
CA CYS A 111 10.31 26.90 -4.79
C CYS A 111 9.53 27.21 -6.06
N TRP A 112 9.14 26.18 -6.83
CA TRP A 112 8.37 26.37 -8.05
C TRP A 112 6.99 26.99 -7.79
N SER A 113 6.25 26.49 -6.79
CA SER A 113 4.93 27.05 -6.44
C SER A 113 5.02 28.52 -6.01
N LYS A 114 6.05 28.87 -5.25
CA LYS A 114 6.28 30.26 -4.83
C LYS A 114 6.61 31.16 -6.03
N LEU A 115 7.46 30.69 -6.95
CA LEU A 115 7.84 31.44 -8.14
C LEU A 115 6.65 31.65 -9.09
N SER A 116 5.87 30.60 -9.35
CA SER A 116 4.68 30.65 -10.23
C SER A 116 3.71 31.74 -9.76
N LYS A 117 3.36 31.74 -8.47
CA LYS A 117 2.49 32.75 -7.87
C LYS A 117 3.06 34.16 -7.96
N LEU A 118 4.35 34.31 -7.67
CA LEU A 118 5.01 35.62 -7.75
C LEU A 118 4.97 36.18 -9.18
N VAL A 119 5.14 35.33 -10.19
CA VAL A 119 5.10 35.77 -11.58
C VAL A 119 3.67 36.07 -12.02
N GLU A 120 2.68 35.29 -11.59
CA GLU A 120 1.25 35.57 -11.82
C GLU A 120 0.80 36.90 -11.21
N ASP A 121 1.26 37.22 -9.99
CA ASP A 121 0.83 38.43 -9.26
C ASP A 121 1.43 39.73 -9.82
N TYR A 122 2.64 39.68 -10.38
CA TYR A 122 3.43 40.89 -10.70
C TYR A 122 3.76 41.09 -12.17
N HIS A 123 3.62 40.07 -13.03
CA HIS A 123 3.94 40.21 -14.44
C HIS A 123 2.79 40.90 -15.20
N PRO A 124 3.08 41.93 -16.02
CA PRO A 124 2.03 42.74 -16.66
C PRO A 124 1.28 42.02 -17.79
N ASP A 125 1.85 40.96 -18.35
CA ASP A 125 1.24 40.17 -19.43
C ASP A 125 0.94 38.75 -18.96
N VAL A 126 -0.33 38.49 -18.66
CA VAL A 126 -0.84 37.20 -18.17
C VAL A 126 -0.66 36.08 -19.20
N GLY A 127 -0.81 36.37 -20.50
CA GLY A 127 -0.72 35.36 -21.55
C GLY A 127 0.70 34.80 -21.70
N SER A 128 1.72 35.65 -21.53
CA SER A 128 3.12 35.21 -21.49
C SER A 128 3.44 34.40 -20.23
N VAL A 129 2.83 34.73 -19.08
CA VAL A 129 3.00 33.98 -17.83
C VAL A 129 2.42 32.59 -17.92
N GLU A 130 1.16 32.47 -18.33
CA GLU A 130 0.47 31.17 -18.45
C GLU A 130 1.24 30.24 -19.40
N LYS A 131 1.69 30.77 -20.54
CA LYS A 131 2.51 30.02 -21.48
C LYS A 131 3.85 29.61 -20.87
N GLY A 132 4.53 30.51 -20.15
CA GLY A 132 5.80 30.22 -19.49
C GLY A 132 5.68 29.13 -18.42
N ILE A 133 4.63 29.20 -17.59
CA ILE A 133 4.33 28.22 -16.56
C ILE A 133 4.04 26.85 -17.18
N SER A 134 3.19 26.79 -18.21
CA SER A 134 2.88 25.54 -18.91
C SER A 134 4.15 24.90 -19.49
N VAL A 135 4.97 25.67 -20.19
CA VAL A 135 6.22 25.18 -20.81
C VAL A 135 7.19 24.65 -19.74
N PHE A 136 7.33 25.34 -18.62
CA PHE A 136 8.20 24.88 -17.54
C PHE A 136 7.65 23.62 -16.87
N ASN A 137 6.33 23.55 -16.66
CA ASN A 137 5.68 22.37 -16.10
C ASN A 137 5.90 21.14 -16.99
N ASP A 138 5.67 21.27 -18.30
CA ASP A 138 5.74 20.16 -19.24
C ASP A 138 7.16 19.63 -19.44
N ASN A 139 8.17 20.52 -19.43
CA ASN A 139 9.55 20.16 -19.74
C ASN A 139 10.42 19.87 -18.51
N VAL A 140 10.15 20.54 -17.38
CA VAL A 140 10.99 20.46 -16.17
C VAL A 140 10.26 19.76 -15.05
N MET A 141 9.08 20.26 -14.65
CA MET A 141 8.38 19.71 -13.48
C MET A 141 7.83 18.30 -13.73
N ASN A 142 7.51 17.96 -14.97
CA ASN A 142 7.06 16.62 -15.38
C ASN A 142 8.08 15.51 -15.11
N TYR A 143 9.38 15.83 -15.03
CA TYR A 143 10.38 14.85 -14.59
C TYR A 143 10.14 14.39 -13.15
N PHE A 144 9.62 15.27 -12.29
CA PHE A 144 9.41 15.01 -10.87
C PHE A 144 8.02 14.45 -10.53
N TRP A 145 7.08 14.44 -11.49
CA TRP A 145 5.72 13.93 -11.31
C TRP A 145 5.55 12.45 -11.64
N LYS A 146 6.58 11.81 -12.20
CA LYS A 146 6.60 10.39 -12.57
C LYS A 146 7.15 9.52 -11.45
#